data_AF-A0A5M3WED6-F1
#
_entry.id   AF-A0A5M3WED6-F1
#
_cell.length_a   1.000
_cell.length_b   1.000
_cell.length_c   1.000
_cell.angle_alpha   90.00
_cell.angle_beta   90.00
_cell.angle_gamma   90.00
#
_symmetry.space_group_name_H-M   'P 1'
#
loop_
_entity.id
_entity.type
_entity.pdbx_description
1 polymer ?
#
loop_
_entity_poly.entity_id
_entity_poly.type
_entity_poly.pdbx_seq_one_letter_code
_entity_poly.pdbx_strand_id
1 'polypeptide(L)'
;MSVSTRAETGNTQEHSRLREARLQQGLSLRRTASLAGIDMAHLSRVERGQAMPSVDVLYRLAGVLYLRQLRNALAPYIADQDQPPRRTAPTP
;
A
#
# COMPACT_ATOMS: atom_id res chain seq x y z
N MET A 1 -38.03 -7.64 10.25
CA MET A 1 -36.95 -8.14 9.39
C MET A 1 -35.75 -7.23 9.58
N SER A 2 -34.83 -7.60 10.47
CA SER A 2 -33.62 -6.82 10.75
C SER A 2 -32.45 -7.51 10.07
N VAL A 3 -31.94 -6.92 8.99
CA VAL A 3 -30.68 -7.35 8.38
C VAL A 3 -29.56 -6.67 9.16
N SER A 4 -29.16 -7.32 10.25
CA SER A 4 -27.92 -7.01 10.96
C SER A 4 -26.75 -7.55 10.13
N THR A 5 -26.18 -6.72 9.26
CA THR A 5 -24.87 -7.02 8.66
C THR A 5 -23.80 -6.56 9.64
N ARG A 6 -23.59 -7.37 10.68
CA ARG A 6 -22.47 -7.22 11.60
C ARG A 6 -21.27 -7.87 10.90
N ALA A 7 -20.35 -7.07 10.38
CA ALA A 7 -19.08 -7.57 9.86
C ALA A 7 -18.20 -7.95 11.07
N GLU A 8 -18.44 -9.15 11.58
CA GLU A 8 -17.60 -9.82 12.57
C GLU A 8 -16.51 -10.56 11.80
N THR A 9 -15.33 -9.95 11.63
CA THR A 9 -14.14 -10.70 11.21
C THR A 9 -13.12 -10.65 12.33
N GLY A 10 -13.27 -11.61 13.24
CA GLY A 10 -12.28 -11.91 14.25
C GLY A 10 -11.02 -12.52 13.62
N ASN A 11 -9.88 -11.87 13.87
CA ASN A 11 -8.55 -12.45 14.02
C ASN A 11 -8.14 -13.58 13.04
N THR A 12 -7.68 -13.23 11.84
CA THR A 12 -6.78 -14.09 11.06
C THR A 12 -5.80 -13.20 10.31
N GLN A 13 -4.52 -13.31 10.68
CA GLN A 13 -3.34 -12.96 9.90
C GLN A 13 -3.61 -12.39 8.48
N GLU A 14 -3.93 -11.10 8.36
CA GLU A 14 -4.05 -10.41 7.07
C GLU A 14 -2.64 -10.23 6.48
N HIS A 15 -2.17 -11.24 5.76
CA HIS A 15 -0.90 -11.19 5.04
C HIS A 15 -1.14 -10.38 3.77
N SER A 16 -0.70 -9.12 3.77
CA SER A 16 -0.73 -8.34 2.53
C SER A 16 0.20 -8.97 1.48
N ARG A 17 -0.19 -8.92 0.21
CA ARG A 17 0.67 -9.30 -0.92
C ARG A 17 2.01 -8.53 -0.92
N LEU A 18 2.03 -7.33 -0.34
CA LEU A 18 3.26 -6.56 -0.13
C LEU A 18 4.21 -7.23 0.85
N ARG A 19 3.69 -7.74 1.98
CA ARG A 19 4.47 -8.50 2.95
C ARG A 19 5.05 -9.77 2.33
N GLU A 20 4.24 -10.52 1.59
CA GLU A 20 4.67 -11.74 0.91
C GLU A 20 5.79 -11.45 -0.10
N ALA A 21 5.59 -10.45 -0.98
CA ALA A 21 6.60 -10.02 -1.93
C ALA A 21 7.90 -9.60 -1.23
N ARG A 22 7.81 -8.85 -0.13
CA ARG A 22 8.98 -8.46 0.68
C ARG A 22 9.75 -9.67 1.21
N LEU A 23 9.04 -10.64 1.76
CA LEU A 23 9.65 -11.87 2.31
C LEU A 23 10.27 -12.73 1.21
N GLN A 24 9.66 -12.81 0.03
CA GLN A 24 10.24 -13.47 -1.14
C GLN A 24 11.55 -12.82 -1.61
N GLN A 25 11.70 -11.51 -1.42
CA GLN A 25 12.95 -10.79 -1.68
C GLN A 25 13.98 -10.93 -0.54
N GLY A 26 13.67 -11.64 0.55
CA GLY A 26 14.54 -11.74 1.72
C GLY A 26 14.78 -10.41 2.44
N LEU A 27 13.91 -9.42 2.23
CA LEU A 27 14.11 -8.07 2.76
C LEU A 27 13.46 -7.91 4.14
N SER A 28 14.20 -7.29 5.07
CA SER A 28 13.62 -6.84 6.34
C SER A 28 12.68 -5.65 6.13
N LEU A 29 11.76 -5.45 7.07
CA LEU A 29 10.85 -4.29 7.07
C LEU A 29 11.64 -2.97 7.05
N ARG A 30 12.67 -2.86 7.88
CA ARG A 30 13.56 -1.68 7.96
C ARG A 30 14.29 -1.42 6.65
N ARG A 31 14.84 -2.45 6.01
CA ARG A 31 15.56 -2.30 4.74
C ARG A 31 14.62 -1.87 3.63
N THR A 32 13.43 -2.48 3.56
CA THR A 32 12.41 -2.14 2.55
C THR A 32 11.93 -0.70 2.69
N ALA A 33 11.61 -0.27 3.92
CA ALA A 33 11.20 1.09 4.20
C ALA A 33 12.28 2.11 3.82
N SER A 34 13.55 1.82 4.15
CA SER A 34 14.69 2.65 3.77
C SER A 34 14.87 2.74 2.24
N LEU A 35 14.78 1.62 1.52
CA LEU A 35 14.89 1.60 0.05
C LEU A 35 13.72 2.33 -0.62
N ALA A 36 12.51 2.23 -0.05
CA ALA A 36 11.33 2.93 -0.54
C ALA A 36 11.28 4.41 -0.10
N GLY A 37 12.18 4.87 0.77
CA GLY A 37 12.20 6.23 1.30
C GLY A 37 10.96 6.56 2.14
N ILE A 38 10.49 5.62 2.96
CA ILE A 38 9.36 5.80 3.87
C ILE A 38 9.71 5.36 5.29
N ASP A 39 8.86 5.76 6.25
CA ASP A 39 8.98 5.30 7.62
C ASP A 39 8.64 3.81 7.78
N MET A 40 9.38 3.13 8.67
CA MET A 40 9.21 1.70 8.93
C MET A 40 7.86 1.38 9.60
N ALA A 41 7.39 2.22 10.52
CA ALA A 41 6.09 2.03 11.16
C ALA A 41 4.94 2.28 10.15
N HIS A 42 5.13 3.19 9.19
CA HIS A 42 4.21 3.33 8.07
C HIS A 42 4.13 2.03 7.24
N LEU A 43 5.28 1.47 6.81
CA LEU A 43 5.29 0.19 6.07
C LEU A 43 4.63 -0.94 6.89
N SER A 44 4.88 -1.02 8.20
CA SER A 44 4.25 -2.00 9.09
C SER A 44 2.73 -1.89 9.11
N ARG A 45 2.19 -0.66 9.14
CA ARG A 45 0.73 -0.43 9.10
C ARG A 45 0.16 -0.80 7.73
N VAL A 46 0.84 -0.41 6.64
CA VAL A 46 0.45 -0.78 5.27
C VAL A 46 0.39 -2.30 5.11
N GLU A 47 1.41 -3.03 5.58
CA GLU A 47 1.44 -4.49 5.44
C GLU A 47 0.35 -5.23 6.22
N ARG A 48 -0.20 -4.58 7.26
CA ARG A 48 -1.28 -5.09 8.11
C ARG A 48 -2.66 -4.53 7.72
N GLY A 49 -2.77 -3.79 6.61
CA GLY A 49 -4.03 -3.17 6.18
C GLY A 49 -4.52 -2.01 7.05
N GLN A 50 -3.66 -1.49 7.94
CA GLN A 50 -4.00 -0.41 8.88
C GLN A 50 -3.72 1.00 8.35
N ALA A 51 -3.11 1.10 7.17
CA ALA A 51 -2.86 2.37 6.48
C ALA A 51 -2.89 2.16 4.97
N MET A 52 -3.48 3.10 4.24
CA MET A 52 -3.45 3.12 2.78
C MET A 52 -2.20 3.90 2.32
N PRO A 53 -1.29 3.30 1.54
CA PRO A 53 -0.16 4.03 0.97
C PRO A 53 -0.65 5.01 -0.11
N SER A 54 0.03 6.14 -0.28
CA SER A 54 -0.17 6.98 -1.45
C SER A 54 0.28 6.25 -2.73
N VAL A 55 -0.17 6.72 -3.89
CA VAL A 55 0.24 6.18 -5.19
C VAL A 55 1.76 6.22 -5.36
N ASP A 56 2.40 7.32 -4.96
CA ASP A 56 3.86 7.46 -4.96
C ASP A 56 4.55 6.42 -4.07
N VAL A 57 4.07 6.25 -2.82
CA VAL A 57 4.63 5.25 -1.90
C VAL A 57 4.45 3.84 -2.46
N LEU A 58 3.28 3.54 -3.03
CA LEU A 58 3.00 2.24 -3.63
C LEU A 58 3.87 1.99 -4.86
N TYR A 59 4.11 3.00 -5.69
CA TYR A 59 5.01 2.92 -6.84
C TYR A 59 6.46 2.65 -6.41
N ARG A 60 6.96 3.36 -5.39
CA ARG A 60 8.30 3.13 -4.82
C ARG A 60 8.43 1.72 -4.24
N LEU A 61 7.43 1.26 -3.47
CA LEU A 61 7.39 -0.10 -2.95
C LEU A 61 7.38 -1.15 -4.07
N ALA A 62 6.58 -0.95 -5.12
CA ALA A 62 6.56 -1.86 -6.27
C ALA A 62 7.93 -1.95 -6.97
N GLY A 63 8.70 -0.86 -6.99
CA GLY A 63 10.09 -0.84 -7.46
C GLY A 63 11.04 -1.66 -6.58
N VAL A 64 10.99 -1.47 -5.26
CA VAL A 64 11.84 -2.18 -4.30
C VAL A 64 11.54 -3.69 -4.26
N LEU A 65 10.27 -4.05 -4.43
CA LEU A 65 9.78 -5.42 -4.34
C LEU A 65 9.76 -6.16 -5.69
N TYR A 66 10.30 -5.56 -6.75
CA TYR A 66 10.33 -6.11 -8.11
C TYR A 66 8.95 -6.49 -8.68
N LEU A 67 7.89 -5.79 -8.23
CA LEU A 67 6.52 -5.99 -8.69
C LEU A 67 6.30 -5.21 -9.99
N ARG A 68 6.93 -5.67 -11.08
CA ARG A 68 6.97 -4.95 -12.37
C ARG A 68 5.59 -4.59 -12.92
N GLN A 69 4.63 -5.52 -12.86
CA GLN A 69 3.27 -5.27 -13.33
C GLN A 69 2.58 -4.14 -12.54
N LEU A 70 2.69 -4.18 -11.21
CA LEU A 70 2.14 -3.13 -10.34
C LEU A 70 2.82 -1.79 -10.60
N ARG A 71 4.15 -1.77 -10.69
CA ARG A 71 4.92 -0.56 -10.98
C ARG A 71 4.51 0.07 -12.32
N ASN A 72 4.35 -0.74 -13.37
CA ASN A 72 3.94 -0.28 -14.68
C ASN A 72 2.50 0.27 -14.67
N ALA A 73 1.58 -0.40 -13.95
CA ALA A 73 0.20 0.06 -13.81
C ALA A 73 0.10 1.41 -13.08
N LEU A 74 1.04 1.69 -12.16
CA LEU A 74 1.09 2.94 -11.40
C LEU A 74 1.84 4.06 -12.12
N ALA A 75 2.71 3.76 -13.09
CA ALA A 75 3.57 4.73 -13.76
C ALA A 75 2.83 5.96 -14.34
N PRO A 76 1.64 5.82 -14.99
CA PRO A 76 0.90 6.98 -15.50
C PRO A 76 0.48 7.98 -14.41
N TYR A 77 0.27 7.52 -13.18
CA TYR A 77 -0.19 8.35 -12.06
C TYR A 77 0.93 9.05 -11.30
N ILE A 78 2.20 8.73 -11.62
CA ILE A 78 3.39 9.38 -11.05
C ILE A 78 3.81 10.57 -11.91
N ALA A 79 3.68 10.44 -13.24
CA ALA A 79 3.97 11.54 -14.16
C ALA A 79 2.99 12.74 -14.02
N ASP A 80 1.83 12.50 -13.39
CA ASP A 80 0.74 13.49 -13.23
C ASP A 80 0.78 14.21 -11.85
N GLN A 81 1.82 14.02 -11.03
CA GLN A 81 1.92 14.63 -9.68
C GLN A 81 2.27 16.14 -9.70
N ASP A 82 2.45 16.74 -10.88
CA ASP A 82 2.46 18.21 -11.10
C ASP A 82 1.05 18.79 -11.33
N GLN A 83 0.02 17.94 -11.40
CA GLN A 83 -1.37 18.39 -11.43
C GLN A 83 -1.84 18.63 -9.99
N PRO A 84 -2.30 19.85 -9.62
CA PRO A 84 -2.79 20.15 -8.27
C PRO A 84 -3.88 19.16 -7.84
N PRO A 85 -4.03 18.90 -6.52
CA PRO A 85 -4.93 17.88 -6.03
C PRO A 85 -6.33 18.15 -6.56
N ARG A 86 -6.85 17.22 -7.38
CA ARG A 86 -8.28 17.19 -7.71
C ARG A 86 -8.99 16.96 -6.39
N ARG A 87 -9.47 18.05 -5.78
CA ARG A 87 -10.33 18.02 -4.60
C ARG A 87 -11.46 17.06 -4.95
N THR A 88 -11.44 15.85 -4.41
CA THR A 88 -12.62 15.01 -4.41
C THR A 88 -13.63 15.80 -3.61
N ALA A 89 -14.62 16.35 -4.30
CA ALA A 89 -15.75 17.00 -3.67
C ALA A 89 -16.35 16.03 -2.64
N PRO A 90 -16.81 16.51 -1.48
CA PRO A 90 -17.59 15.66 -0.59
C PRO A 90 -18.79 15.13 -1.39
N THR A 91 -18.91 13.81 -1.45
CA THR A 91 -20.11 13.13 -1.97
C THR A 91 -21.32 13.63 -1.17
N PRO A 92 -22.45 13.95 -1.83
CA PRO A 92 -23.62 14.57 -1.19
C PRO A 92 -24.24 13.71 -0.09
#